data_AF-A0A352JW49-F1
#
_entry.id   AF-A0A352JW49-F1
#
_cell.length_a   1.000
_cell.length_b   1.000
_cell.length_c   1.000
_cell.angle_alpha   90.00
_cell.angle_beta   90.00
_cell.angle_gamma   90.00
#
_symmetry.space_group_name_H-M   'P 1'
#
loop_
_entity.id
_entity.type
_entity.pdbx_description
1 polymer ?
#
loop_
_entity_poly.entity_id
_entity_poly.type
_entity_poly.pdbx_seq_one_letter_code
_entity_poly.pdbx_strand_id
1 'polypeptide(L)'
;TLTANELSDSVKRRTLDKPDLPSNSRELEELKRKLWREVISPLETEFAQRLLEKSNHNISEAARLGGLHRKQLQRILKRNNLNAEMKPDKEKS
;
A
#
# COMPACT_ATOMS: atom_id res chain seq x y z
N THR A 1 15.64 -12.61 -0.78
CA THR A 1 16.28 -11.28 -0.74
C THR A 1 15.98 -10.61 -2.06
N LEU A 2 15.19 -9.53 -2.07
CA LEU A 2 15.00 -8.74 -3.29
C LEU A 2 16.34 -8.10 -3.65
N THR A 3 16.87 -8.45 -4.81
CA THR A 3 18.11 -7.83 -5.30
C THR A 3 17.72 -6.53 -6.02
N ALA A 4 18.58 -5.51 -5.94
CA ALA A 4 18.31 -4.19 -6.53
C ALA A 4 18.02 -4.20 -8.06
N ASN A 5 18.21 -5.36 -8.72
CA ASN A 5 17.93 -5.57 -10.14
C ASN A 5 16.48 -5.94 -10.48
N GLU A 6 15.61 -6.23 -9.50
CA GLU A 6 14.19 -6.56 -9.74
C GLU A 6 13.27 -5.31 -9.76
N LEU A 7 13.83 -4.12 -9.57
CA LEU A 7 13.11 -2.86 -9.73
C LEU A 7 12.97 -2.56 -11.23
N SER A 8 11.72 -2.58 -11.72
CA SER A 8 11.34 -2.21 -13.09
C SER A 8 11.97 -0.88 -13.50
N ASP A 9 12.34 -0.73 -14.78
CA ASP A 9 12.96 0.49 -15.32
C ASP A 9 12.10 1.76 -15.07
N SER A 10 10.81 1.61 -14.79
CA SER A 10 9.92 2.67 -14.31
C SER A 10 10.37 3.34 -13.00
N VAL A 11 11.18 2.65 -12.19
CA VAL A 11 11.79 3.18 -10.95
C VAL A 11 13.18 3.76 -11.23
N LYS A 12 13.86 3.28 -12.28
CA LYS A 12 15.16 3.78 -12.71
C LYS A 12 14.96 5.06 -13.53
N ARG A 13 15.05 6.19 -12.82
CA ARG A 13 15.10 7.55 -13.37
C ARG A 13 13.74 8.09 -13.83
N ARG A 14 12.88 8.40 -12.86
CA ARG A 14 12.35 9.78 -12.85
C ARG A 14 13.51 10.70 -12.49
N THR A 15 14.41 10.94 -13.44
CA THR A 15 15.07 12.24 -13.51
C THR A 15 13.93 13.19 -13.80
N LEU A 16 13.30 13.66 -12.72
CA LEU A 16 12.42 14.81 -12.77
C LEU A 16 13.21 15.86 -13.55
N ASP A 17 12.72 16.18 -14.74
CA ASP A 17 12.91 17.54 -15.23
C ASP A 17 12.63 18.47 -14.05
N LYS A 18 13.46 19.48 -13.91
CA LYS A 18 13.80 20.09 -12.62
C LYS A 18 12.76 21.08 -12.03
N PRO A 19 11.46 21.22 -12.43
CA PRO A 19 10.57 22.14 -11.71
C PRO A 19 9.75 21.54 -10.55
N ASP A 20 9.70 20.21 -10.35
CA ASP A 20 8.80 19.58 -9.36
C ASP A 20 9.45 19.20 -8.00
N LEU A 21 10.68 19.67 -7.75
CA LEU A 21 11.31 19.46 -6.45
C LEU A 21 10.79 20.48 -5.43
N PRO A 22 10.35 20.02 -4.24
CA PRO A 22 9.82 20.93 -3.23
C PRO A 22 10.91 21.89 -2.76
N SER A 23 10.58 23.17 -2.72
CA SER A 23 11.49 24.25 -2.34
C SER A 23 11.39 24.60 -0.86
N ASN A 24 10.38 24.10 -0.15
CA ASN A 24 10.21 24.26 1.29
C ASN A 24 9.61 23.00 1.95
N SER A 25 9.61 22.98 3.29
CA SER A 25 9.15 21.85 4.10
C SER A 25 7.68 21.51 3.89
N ARG A 26 6.83 22.51 3.65
CA ARG A 26 5.41 22.34 3.39
C ARG A 26 5.17 21.64 2.05
N GLU A 27 5.80 22.13 0.98
CA GLU A 27 5.73 21.50 -0.35
C GLU A 27 6.26 20.07 -0.31
N LEU A 28 7.32 19.80 0.47
CA LEU A 28 7.83 18.45 0.65
C LEU A 28 6.81 17.53 1.32
N GLU A 29 6.10 18.03 2.35
CA GLU A 29 5.06 17.26 3.01
C GLU A 29 3.87 17.00 2.10
N GLU A 30 3.43 18.01 1.34
CA GLU A 30 2.34 17.89 0.36
C GLU A 30 2.69 16.88 -0.74
N LEU A 31 3.91 16.94 -1.29
CA LEU A 31 4.39 15.99 -2.29
C LEU A 31 4.49 14.56 -1.72
N LYS A 32 5.03 14.40 -0.51
CA LYS A 32 5.06 13.09 0.17
C LYS A 32 3.67 12.52 0.36
N ARG A 33 2.70 13.33 0.80
CA ARG A 33 1.30 12.91 0.95
C ARG A 33 0.67 12.52 -0.39
N LYS A 34 0.94 13.28 -1.46
CA LYS A 34 0.48 12.96 -2.81
C LYS A 34 1.04 11.62 -3.29
N LEU A 35 2.36 11.44 -3.23
CA LEU A 35 3.03 10.20 -3.63
C LEU A 35 2.57 9.01 -2.78
N TRP A 36 2.37 9.22 -1.48
CA TRP A 36 1.85 8.18 -0.61
C TRP A 36 0.44 7.75 -1.06
N ARG A 37 -0.45 8.69 -1.39
CA ARG A 37 -1.80 8.37 -1.89
C ARG A 37 -1.80 7.71 -3.27
N GLU A 38 -0.95 8.17 -4.19
CA GLU A 38 -0.97 7.71 -5.58
C GLU A 38 -0.25 6.37 -5.77
N VAL A 39 0.82 6.12 -5.00
CA VAL A 39 1.72 4.98 -5.26
C VAL A 39 1.70 3.99 -4.10
N ILE A 40 1.87 4.49 -2.87
CA ILE A 40 2.07 3.60 -1.72
C ILE A 40 0.75 3.00 -1.24
N SER A 41 -0.30 3.81 -1.13
CA SER A 41 -1.62 3.38 -0.63
C SER A 41 -2.26 2.27 -1.46
N PRO A 42 -2.29 2.34 -2.81
CA PRO A 42 -2.82 1.24 -3.64
C PRO A 42 -2.02 -0.05 -3.45
N LEU A 43 -0.68 0.05 -3.41
CA LEU A 43 0.21 -1.10 -3.24
C LEU A 43 0.03 -1.76 -1.86
N GLU A 44 -0.04 -0.96 -0.79
CA GLU A 44 -0.32 -1.47 0.55
C GLU A 44 -1.72 -2.11 0.65
N THR A 45 -2.70 -1.57 -0.07
CA THR A 45 -4.08 -2.08 -0.12
C THR A 45 -4.14 -3.44 -0.79
N GLU A 46 -3.61 -3.56 -2.01
CA GLU A 46 -3.54 -4.85 -2.72
C GLU A 46 -2.77 -5.90 -1.94
N PHE A 47 -1.65 -5.51 -1.32
CA PHE A 47 -0.86 -6.41 -0.50
C PHE A 47 -1.66 -6.93 0.70
N ALA A 48 -2.32 -6.04 1.45
CA ALA A 48 -3.13 -6.42 2.59
C ALA A 48 -4.33 -7.29 2.19
N GLN A 49 -4.99 -6.98 1.07
CA GLN A 49 -6.11 -7.76 0.56
C GLN A 49 -5.68 -9.18 0.16
N ARG A 50 -4.58 -9.33 -0.59
CA ARG A 50 -4.05 -10.66 -0.95
C ARG A 50 -3.68 -11.50 0.27
N LEU A 51 -3.17 -10.87 1.33
CA LEU A 51 -2.87 -11.57 2.58
C LEU A 51 -4.13 -12.04 3.30
N LEU A 52 -5.19 -11.21 3.31
CA LEU A 52 -6.48 -11.60 3.88
C LEU A 52 -7.13 -12.73 3.08
N GLU A 53 -7.13 -12.66 1.76
CA GLU A 53 -7.67 -13.73 0.91
C GLU A 53 -6.94 -15.07 1.17
N LYS A 54 -5.61 -15.05 1.23
CA LYS A 54 -4.79 -16.24 1.52
C LYS A 54 -4.98 -16.78 2.95
N SER A 55 -5.32 -15.93 3.90
CA SER A 55 -5.53 -16.31 5.30
C SER A 55 -6.99 -16.60 5.65
N ASN A 56 -7.88 -16.64 4.65
CA ASN A 56 -9.33 -16.73 4.83
C ASN A 56 -9.86 -15.65 5.81
N HIS A 57 -9.41 -14.42 5.61
CA HIS A 57 -9.74 -13.21 6.38
C HIS A 57 -9.30 -13.25 7.86
N ASN A 58 -8.42 -14.17 8.24
CA ASN A 58 -7.82 -14.18 9.56
C ASN A 58 -6.66 -13.17 9.63
N ILE A 59 -6.85 -12.08 10.38
CA ILE A 59 -5.87 -10.99 10.50
C ILE A 59 -4.55 -11.46 11.12
N SER A 60 -4.59 -12.34 12.13
CA SER A 60 -3.39 -12.83 12.79
C SER A 60 -2.56 -13.71 11.85
N GLU A 61 -3.25 -14.55 11.07
CA GLU A 61 -2.61 -15.42 10.08
C GLU A 61 -2.12 -14.63 8.86
N ALA A 62 -2.87 -13.63 8.39
CA ALA A 62 -2.43 -12.71 7.34
C ALA A 62 -1.16 -11.94 7.76
N ALA A 63 -1.09 -11.47 9.02
CA ALA A 63 0.09 -10.79 9.54
C ALA A 63 1.30 -11.74 9.58
N ARG A 64 1.09 -13.00 10.00
CA ARG A 64 2.13 -14.04 10.00
C ARG A 64 2.63 -14.35 8.58
N LEU A 65 1.72 -14.54 7.63
CA LEU A 65 2.04 -14.81 6.22
C LEU A 65 2.76 -13.64 5.55
N GLY A 66 2.40 -12.41 5.89
CA GLY A 66 3.00 -11.20 5.34
C GLY A 66 4.32 -10.78 6.01
N GLY A 67 4.76 -11.48 7.07
CA GLY A 67 5.91 -11.06 7.86
C GLY A 67 5.73 -9.70 8.54
N LEU A 68 4.47 -9.28 8.75
CA LEU A 68 4.12 -7.99 9.33
C LEU A 68 3.71 -8.16 10.79
N HIS A 69 3.94 -7.12 11.59
CA HIS A 69 3.31 -7.06 12.90
C HIS A 69 1.79 -6.87 12.75
N ARG A 70 0.97 -7.58 13.53
CA ARG A 70 -0.50 -7.51 13.47
C ARG A 70 -1.04 -6.08 13.51
N LYS A 71 -0.48 -5.22 14.38
CA LYS A 71 -0.88 -3.80 14.47
C LYS A 71 -0.59 -3.01 13.19
N GLN A 72 0.45 -3.38 12.42
CA GLN A 72 0.80 -2.73 11.16
C GLN A 72 -0.22 -3.10 10.08
N LEU A 73 -0.56 -4.39 9.95
CA LEU A 73 -1.60 -4.83 9.04
C LEU A 73 -2.95 -4.16 9.37
N GLN A 74 -3.33 -4.12 10.64
CA GLN A 74 -4.54 -3.41 11.08
C GLN A 74 -4.53 -1.92 10.75
N ARG A 75 -3.38 -1.25 10.85
CA ARG A 75 -3.26 0.17 10.47
C ARG A 75 -3.43 0.37 8.96
N ILE A 76 -2.85 -0.51 8.14
CA ILE A 76 -3.02 -0.47 6.68
C ILE A 76 -4.50 -0.66 6.34
N LEU A 77 -5.15 -1.70 6.90
CA LEU A 77 -6.57 -1.96 6.68
C LEU A 77 -7.45 -0.78 7.13
N LYS A 78 -7.17 -0.20 8.30
CA LYS A 78 -7.92 0.96 8.82
C LYS A 78 -7.70 2.21 7.98
N ARG A 79 -6.48 2.44 7.48
CA ARG A 79 -6.12 3.64 6.71
C ARG A 79 -6.73 3.59 5.30
N ASN A 80 -6.98 2.40 4.77
CA ASN A 80 -7.59 2.18 3.45
C ASN A 80 -9.08 1.80 3.53
N ASN A 81 -9.77 2.05 4.65
CA ASN A 81 -11.21 1.75 4.85
C ASN A 81 -11.66 0.29 4.64
N LEU A 82 -10.75 -0.70 4.62
CA LEU A 82 -11.06 -2.13 4.43
C LEU A 82 -11.80 -2.79 5.62
N ASN A 83 -12.25 -2.02 6.61
CA ASN A 83 -13.01 -2.50 7.76
C ASN A 83 -14.49 -2.09 7.74
N ALA A 84 -14.97 -1.31 6.76
CA ALA A 84 -16.34 -0.79 6.76
C ALA A 84 -17.32 -1.54 5.86
N GLU A 85 -16.85 -2.35 4.90
CA GLU A 85 -17.72 -3.09 3.98
C GLU A 85 -17.26 -4.53 3.79
N MET A 86 -17.20 -5.30 4.87
CA MET A 86 -17.38 -6.75 4.77
C MET A 86 -18.82 -7.08 5.16
N LYS A 87 -19.73 -6.98 4.18
CA LYS A 87 -20.90 -7.86 3.99
C LYS A 87 -21.31 -7.85 2.51
N PRO A 88 -21.94 -8.93 2.01
CA PRO A 88 -21.56 -9.55 0.75
C PRO A 88 -22.55 -9.23 -0.37
N ASP A 89 -22.05 -8.92 -1.56
CA ASP A 89 -22.82 -9.19 -2.77
C ASP A 89 -22.43 -10.56 -3.33
N LYS A 90 -23.20 -11.56 -2.89
CA LYS A 90 -23.47 -12.72 -3.75
C LYS A 90 -24.45 -12.24 -4.81
N GLU A 91 -23.98 -11.77 -5.95
CA GLU A 91 -24.81 -11.77 -7.15
C GLU A 91 -24.70 -13.14 -7.81
N LYS A 92 -25.57 -14.05 -7.35
CA LYS A 92 -26.13 -15.10 -8.19
C LYS A 92 -27.50 -14.60 -8.65
N SER A 93 -27.65 -14.31 -9.93
CA SER A 93 -28.77 -14.72 -10.79
C SER A 93 -28.44 -14.43 -12.23
#